data_AF-A0A7C5U3X9-F1
#
_entry.id   AF-A0A7C5U3X9-F1
#
_cell.length_a   1.000
_cell.length_b   1.000
_cell.length_c   1.000
_cell.angle_alpha   90.00
_cell.angle_beta   90.00
_cell.angle_gamma   90.00
#
_symmetry.space_group_name_H-M   'P 1'
#
loop_
_entity.id
_entity.type
_entity.pdbx_description
1 polymer ?
#
loop_
_entity_poly.entity_id
_entity_poly.type
_entity_poly.pdbx_seq_one_letter_code
_entity_poly.pdbx_strand_id
1 'polypeptide(L)'
;MWLFSPIYESKVVASVLGPLSLFVVVFVLLAGRHEIFMLNVFPAQPLNHSDFVLKLAATYLSGFMILNVFSYLFSGKFRSASSAFKSLKNSKTREILAESGRLLSAFSVTLLPLGLVPGLATVDRVLGTSLLGNVLVRDALIVLSQTISIFLISAAVAYAKKMRWQTSMGVALAFFYLSHLVNYVSLPRV
;
A
#
# COMPACT_ATOMS: atom_id res chain seq x y z
N MET A 1 13.56 -9.42 -8.74
CA MET A 1 12.66 -9.34 -7.58
C MET A 1 11.87 -10.63 -7.44
N TRP A 2 12.43 -11.62 -6.76
CA TRP A 2 11.84 -12.96 -6.64
C TRP A 2 10.65 -13.03 -5.67
N LEU A 3 10.51 -12.07 -4.75
CA LEU A 3 9.50 -12.10 -3.69
C LEU A 3 8.04 -12.07 -4.20
N PHE A 4 7.78 -11.39 -5.31
CA PHE A 4 6.44 -11.30 -5.89
C PHE A 4 6.16 -12.36 -6.96
N SER A 5 7.18 -13.06 -7.47
CA SER A 5 7.00 -14.13 -8.48
C SER A 5 5.92 -15.15 -8.09
N PRO A 6 5.94 -15.70 -6.84
CA PRO A 6 4.95 -16.69 -6.42
C PRO A 6 3.50 -16.17 -6.41
N ILE A 7 3.32 -14.87 -6.12
CA ILE A 7 1.99 -14.22 -6.10
C ILE A 7 1.41 -14.12 -7.51
N TYR A 8 2.26 -13.89 -8.51
CA TYR A 8 1.82 -13.78 -9.91
C TYR A 8 1.74 -15.14 -10.62
N GLU A 9 2.53 -16.13 -10.19
CA GLU A 9 2.55 -17.49 -10.75
C GLU A 9 1.42 -18.36 -10.18
N SER A 10 1.14 -18.30 -8.88
CA SER A 10 0.13 -19.13 -8.24
C SER A 10 -1.08 -18.32 -7.76
N LYS A 11 -2.25 -18.62 -8.33
CA LYS A 11 -3.53 -18.01 -7.88
C LYS A 11 -3.82 -18.31 -6.42
N VAL A 12 -3.45 -19.50 -5.94
CA VAL A 12 -3.66 -19.94 -4.55
C VAL A 12 -2.84 -19.07 -3.60
N VAL A 13 -1.56 -18.83 -3.94
CA VAL A 13 -0.68 -17.99 -3.13
C VAL A 13 -1.21 -16.57 -3.08
N ALA A 14 -1.66 -15.99 -4.19
CA ALA A 14 -2.27 -14.66 -4.19
C ALA A 14 -3.54 -14.60 -3.31
N SER A 15 -4.41 -15.60 -3.39
CA SER A 15 -5.65 -15.64 -2.62
C SER A 15 -5.44 -15.82 -1.12
N VAL A 16 -4.33 -16.43 -0.70
CA VAL A 16 -4.03 -16.65 0.73
C VAL A 16 -3.18 -15.50 1.28
N LEU A 17 -2.11 -15.12 0.57
CA LEU A 17 -1.13 -14.16 1.06
C LEU A 17 -1.68 -12.73 1.15
N GLY A 18 -2.54 -12.32 0.20
CA GLY A 18 -3.19 -11.00 0.25
C GLY A 18 -4.02 -10.83 1.53
N PRO A 19 -5.03 -11.68 1.79
CA PRO A 19 -5.82 -11.61 3.01
C PRO A 19 -5.01 -11.83 4.29
N LEU A 20 -4.01 -12.71 4.28
CA LEU A 20 -3.15 -12.95 5.44
C LEU A 20 -2.31 -11.71 5.78
N SER A 21 -1.73 -11.05 4.77
CA SER A 21 -0.97 -9.80 4.98
C SER A 21 -1.87 -8.67 5.47
N LEU A 22 -3.07 -8.53 4.90
CA LEU A 22 -4.10 -7.61 5.40
C LEU A 22 -4.43 -7.91 6.87
N PHE A 23 -4.68 -9.17 7.22
CA PHE A 23 -5.01 -9.58 8.58
C PHE A 23 -3.91 -9.19 9.57
N VAL A 24 -2.64 -9.46 9.24
CA VAL A 24 -1.49 -9.08 10.06
C VAL A 24 -1.42 -7.56 10.23
N VAL A 25 -1.55 -6.78 9.14
CA VAL A 25 -1.54 -5.32 9.21
C VAL A 25 -2.66 -4.80 10.10
N VAL A 26 -3.88 -5.30 9.92
CA VAL A 26 -5.06 -4.91 10.74
C VAL A 26 -4.83 -5.25 12.21
N PHE A 27 -4.39 -6.45 12.51
CA PHE A 27 -4.12 -6.90 13.87
C PHE A 27 -3.10 -6.00 14.56
N VAL A 28 -1.97 -5.73 13.88
CA VAL A 28 -0.89 -4.91 14.43
C VAL A 28 -1.33 -3.46 14.62
N LEU A 29 -2.11 -2.89 13.70
CA LEU A 29 -2.65 -1.53 13.83
C LEU A 29 -3.61 -1.38 15.01
N LEU A 30 -4.54 -2.32 15.17
CA LEU A 30 -5.50 -2.31 16.27
C LEU A 30 -4.80 -2.49 17.62
N ALA A 31 -3.87 -3.45 17.71
CA ALA A 31 -3.09 -3.68 18.92
C ALA A 31 -2.21 -2.46 19.28
N GLY A 32 -1.55 -1.89 18.26
CA GLY A 32 -0.71 -0.71 18.39
C GLY A 32 -1.48 0.59 18.62
N ARG A 33 -2.81 0.60 18.46
CA ARG A 33 -3.64 1.83 18.43
C ARG A 33 -3.15 2.85 17.41
N HIS A 34 -2.93 2.40 16.18
CA HIS A 34 -2.56 3.26 15.07
C HIS A 34 -3.57 3.12 13.93
N GLU A 35 -3.67 4.16 13.12
CA GLU A 35 -4.43 4.19 11.88
C GLU A 35 -3.47 4.41 10.71
N ILE A 36 -3.84 3.90 9.54
CA ILE A 36 -3.11 4.17 8.29
C ILE A 36 -4.01 4.99 7.37
N PHE A 37 -3.43 6.03 6.79
CA PHE A 37 -3.99 6.69 5.63
C PHE A 37 -2.93 6.78 4.53
N MET A 38 -3.18 6.09 3.41
CA MET A 38 -2.19 5.90 2.33
C MET A 38 -0.89 5.24 2.83
N LEU A 39 0.25 5.94 2.81
CA LEU A 39 1.55 5.46 3.34
C LEU A 39 1.91 6.09 4.70
N ASN A 40 1.00 6.82 5.32
CA ASN A 40 1.26 7.51 6.58
C ASN A 40 0.60 6.76 7.73
N VAL A 41 1.33 6.62 8.84
CA VAL A 41 0.89 5.94 10.05
C VAL A 41 0.72 6.97 11.16
N PHE A 42 -0.46 7.00 11.76
CA PHE A 42 -0.80 7.95 12.82
C PHE A 42 -1.22 7.24 14.10
N PRO A 43 -0.92 7.80 15.28
CA PRO A 43 -1.51 7.31 16.52
C PRO A 43 -3.03 7.55 16.48
N ALA A 44 -3.80 6.52 16.76
CA ALA A 44 -5.25 6.61 16.83
C ALA A 44 -5.66 7.34 18.11
N GLN A 45 -6.35 8.48 17.99
CA GLN A 45 -7.18 9.00 19.07
C GLN A 45 -8.48 8.15 19.15
N PRO A 46 -9.22 8.14 20.28
CA PRO A 46 -9.91 6.94 20.80
C PRO A 46 -10.54 6.07 19.70
N LEU A 47 -10.11 4.80 19.65
CA LEU A 47 -10.39 3.87 18.55
C LEU A 47 -11.89 3.67 18.32
N ASN A 48 -12.42 4.39 17.34
CA ASN A 48 -13.73 4.08 16.77
C ASN A 48 -13.54 3.04 15.65
N HIS A 49 -14.18 1.88 15.81
CA HIS A 49 -14.01 0.75 14.89
C HIS A 49 -14.54 1.09 13.50
N SER A 50 -15.60 1.91 13.42
CA SER A 50 -16.14 2.36 12.12
C SER A 50 -15.15 3.24 11.37
N ASP A 51 -14.50 4.18 12.08
CA ASP A 51 -13.59 5.14 11.46
C ASP A 51 -12.30 4.47 11.03
N PHE A 52 -11.83 3.49 11.81
CA PHE A 52 -10.72 2.63 11.43
C PHE A 52 -11.01 1.87 10.13
N VAL A 53 -12.17 1.20 10.04
CA VAL A 53 -12.56 0.44 8.83
C VAL A 53 -12.70 1.37 7.64
N LEU A 54 -13.29 2.55 7.81
CA LEU A 54 -13.43 3.54 6.75
C LEU A 54 -12.08 4.07 6.26
N LYS A 55 -11.15 4.41 7.15
CA LYS A 55 -9.80 4.88 6.78
C LYS A 55 -8.97 3.80 6.10
N LEU A 56 -9.08 2.55 6.57
CA LEU A 56 -8.44 1.40 5.94
C LEU A 56 -9.01 1.15 4.55
N ALA A 57 -10.34 1.12 4.41
CA ALA A 57 -11.01 0.96 3.12
C ALA A 57 -10.66 2.10 2.16
N ALA A 58 -10.64 3.34 2.64
CA ALA A 58 -10.24 4.51 1.87
C ALA A 58 -8.79 4.37 1.38
N THR A 59 -7.87 3.92 2.24
CA THR A 59 -6.46 3.66 1.89
C THR A 59 -6.33 2.62 0.77
N TYR A 60 -7.07 1.51 0.87
CA TYR A 60 -7.06 0.48 -0.16
C TYR A 60 -7.66 0.98 -1.48
N LEU A 61 -8.80 1.67 -1.42
CA LEU A 61 -9.47 2.19 -2.61
C LEU A 61 -8.63 3.27 -3.28
N SER A 62 -8.10 4.23 -2.52
CA SER A 62 -7.24 5.28 -3.05
C SER A 62 -5.95 4.70 -3.62
N GLY A 63 -5.29 3.79 -2.89
CA GLY A 63 -4.07 3.13 -3.36
C GLY A 63 -4.30 2.38 -4.67
N PHE A 64 -5.36 1.59 -4.74
CA PHE A 64 -5.72 0.86 -5.96
C PHE A 64 -6.02 1.79 -7.14
N MET A 65 -6.78 2.86 -6.94
CA MET A 65 -7.10 3.84 -7.99
C MET A 65 -5.85 4.56 -8.47
N ILE A 66 -5.04 5.09 -7.54
CA ILE A 66 -3.82 5.84 -7.86
C ILE A 66 -2.85 4.95 -8.62
N LEU A 67 -2.58 3.73 -8.13
CA LEU A 67 -1.67 2.80 -8.80
C LEU A 67 -2.15 2.44 -10.21
N ASN A 68 -3.44 2.21 -10.43
CA ASN A 68 -3.94 1.93 -11.79
C ASN A 68 -3.85 3.14 -12.71
N VAL A 69 -4.25 4.32 -12.25
CA VAL A 69 -4.22 5.57 -13.05
C VAL A 69 -2.79 5.92 -13.44
N PHE A 70 -1.86 5.94 -12.49
CA PHE A 70 -0.47 6.26 -12.78
C PHE A 70 0.20 5.16 -13.59
N SER A 71 -0.08 3.88 -13.34
CA SER A 71 0.44 2.80 -14.21
C SER A 71 -0.02 2.97 -15.65
N TYR A 72 -1.27 3.37 -15.86
CA TYR A 72 -1.78 3.65 -17.20
C TYR A 72 -1.07 4.86 -17.84
N LEU A 73 -0.91 5.95 -17.10
CA LEU A 73 -0.22 7.17 -17.54
C LEU A 73 1.25 6.90 -17.92
N PHE A 74 2.02 6.26 -17.02
CA PHE A 74 3.43 5.94 -17.21
C PHE A 74 3.68 4.82 -18.23
N SER A 75 2.68 4.00 -18.56
CA SER A 75 2.81 2.96 -19.59
C SER A 75 2.77 3.50 -21.03
N GLY A 76 2.52 4.80 -21.23
CA GLY A 76 2.46 5.42 -22.55
C GLY A 76 1.24 5.00 -23.39
N LYS A 77 0.30 4.26 -22.81
CA LYS A 77 -0.97 3.86 -23.46
C LYS A 77 -1.91 5.04 -23.72
N PHE A 78 -1.58 6.23 -23.22
CA PHE A 78 -2.35 7.47 -23.36
C PHE A 78 -2.35 8.09 -24.77
N ARG A 79 -1.64 7.50 -25.76
CA ARG A 79 -1.59 8.05 -27.13
C ARG A 79 -2.95 8.10 -27.84
N SER A 80 -3.99 7.40 -27.35
CA SER A 80 -5.37 7.61 -27.80
C SER A 80 -6.40 7.06 -26.79
N ALA A 81 -7.30 7.89 -26.29
CA ALA A 81 -8.44 7.43 -25.45
C ALA A 81 -9.31 6.39 -26.17
N SER A 82 -9.32 6.40 -27.51
CA SER A 82 -10.02 5.43 -28.35
C SER A 82 -9.36 4.03 -28.33
N SER A 83 -8.02 3.95 -28.24
CA SER A 83 -7.32 2.66 -28.10
C SER A 83 -7.41 2.09 -26.68
N ALA A 84 -7.52 2.95 -25.67
CA ALA A 84 -7.85 2.57 -24.29
C ALA A 84 -9.19 1.85 -24.21
N PHE A 85 -10.24 2.47 -24.77
CA PHE A 85 -11.60 1.92 -24.79
C PHE A 85 -11.70 0.65 -25.66
N LYS A 86 -11.01 0.60 -26.81
CA LYS A 86 -10.93 -0.64 -27.61
C LYS A 86 -10.20 -1.77 -26.87
N SER A 87 -9.12 -1.46 -26.15
CA SER A 87 -8.41 -2.46 -25.34
C SER A 87 -9.25 -2.93 -24.14
N LEU A 88 -10.07 -2.04 -23.54
CA LEU A 88 -11.00 -2.39 -22.47
C LEU A 88 -12.15 -3.27 -22.98
N LYS A 89 -12.65 -2.98 -24.20
CA LYS A 89 -13.75 -3.71 -24.84
C LYS A 89 -13.32 -5.07 -25.40
N ASN A 90 -12.08 -5.21 -25.85
CA ASN A 90 -11.52 -6.47 -26.36
C ASN A 90 -10.86 -7.34 -25.27
N SER A 91 -10.55 -6.76 -24.11
CA SER A 91 -10.03 -7.53 -22.98
C SER A 91 -11.17 -8.29 -22.32
N LYS A 92 -10.99 -9.60 -22.14
CA LYS A 92 -11.92 -10.41 -21.36
C LYS A 92 -11.95 -9.82 -19.95
N THR A 93 -13.11 -9.31 -19.52
CA THR A 93 -13.33 -8.73 -18.18
C THR A 93 -12.76 -9.58 -17.04
N ARG A 94 -12.78 -10.91 -17.20
CA ARG A 94 -12.19 -11.89 -16.28
C ARG A 94 -10.67 -11.76 -16.11
N GLU A 95 -9.95 -11.38 -17.17
CA GLU A 95 -8.50 -11.17 -17.14
C GLU A 95 -8.14 -9.87 -16.41
N ILE A 96 -8.90 -8.79 -16.66
CA ILE A 96 -8.77 -7.52 -15.91
C ILE A 96 -9.04 -7.73 -14.42
N LEU A 97 -10.10 -8.49 -14.08
CA LEU A 97 -10.43 -8.83 -12.70
C LEU A 97 -9.31 -9.65 -12.04
N ALA A 98 -8.75 -10.63 -12.75
CA ALA A 98 -7.65 -11.44 -12.24
C ALA A 98 -6.36 -10.63 -12.02
N GLU A 99 -6.02 -9.74 -12.95
CA GLU A 99 -4.88 -8.84 -12.82
C GLU A 99 -5.07 -7.86 -11.66
N SER A 100 -6.27 -7.29 -11.55
CA SER A 100 -6.66 -6.36 -10.47
C SER A 100 -6.61 -7.04 -9.10
N GLY A 101 -7.10 -8.28 -9.00
CA GLY A 101 -7.04 -9.06 -7.76
C GLY A 101 -5.60 -9.37 -7.33
N ARG A 102 -4.71 -9.69 -8.28
CA ARG A 102 -3.28 -9.90 -7.98
C ARG A 102 -2.59 -8.61 -7.57
N LEU A 103 -2.88 -7.49 -8.23
CA LEU A 103 -2.36 -6.18 -7.84
C LEU A 103 -2.81 -5.81 -6.42
N LEU A 104 -4.08 -6.07 -6.08
CA LEU A 104 -4.64 -5.78 -4.77
C LEU A 104 -4.01 -6.67 -3.68
N SER A 105 -3.84 -7.97 -3.95
CA SER A 105 -3.10 -8.88 -3.05
C SER A 105 -1.65 -8.45 -2.87
N ALA A 106 -0.95 -8.09 -3.95
CA ALA A 106 0.41 -7.60 -3.87
C ALA A 106 0.49 -6.29 -3.08
N PHE A 107 -0.48 -5.39 -3.28
CA PHE A 107 -0.58 -4.14 -2.52
C PHE A 107 -0.73 -4.39 -1.01
N SER A 108 -1.57 -5.35 -0.59
CA SER A 108 -1.65 -5.75 0.82
C SER A 108 -0.29 -6.13 1.41
N VAL A 109 0.51 -6.91 0.67
CA VAL A 109 1.86 -7.30 1.07
C VAL A 109 2.79 -6.08 1.18
N THR A 110 2.64 -5.10 0.29
CA THR A 110 3.48 -3.90 0.30
C THR A 110 3.23 -2.98 1.50
N LEU A 111 2.09 -3.10 2.16
CA LEU A 111 1.74 -2.33 3.35
C LEU A 111 2.28 -2.96 4.65
N LEU A 112 2.76 -4.20 4.63
CA LEU A 112 3.33 -4.87 5.81
C LEU A 112 4.44 -4.08 6.52
N PRO A 113 5.40 -3.45 5.81
CA PRO A 113 6.44 -2.66 6.47
C PRO A 113 5.87 -1.52 7.33
N LEU A 114 4.73 -0.92 6.94
CA LEU A 114 4.07 0.12 7.73
C LEU A 114 3.57 -0.40 9.09
N GLY A 115 3.45 -1.72 9.24
CA GLY A 115 3.16 -2.38 10.51
C GLY A 115 4.31 -2.35 11.52
N LEU A 116 5.53 -1.96 11.13
CA LEU A 116 6.69 -1.98 12.04
C LEU A 116 6.53 -1.07 13.26
N VAL A 117 6.10 0.18 13.04
CA VAL A 117 5.89 1.17 14.11
C VAL A 117 4.78 0.74 15.08
N PRO A 118 3.55 0.41 14.62
CA PRO A 118 2.51 -0.07 15.52
C PRO A 118 2.87 -1.40 16.18
N GLY A 119 3.61 -2.28 15.49
CA GLY A 119 4.14 -3.52 16.06
C GLY A 119 5.10 -3.26 17.22
N LEU A 120 6.06 -2.36 17.04
CA LEU A 120 6.95 -1.94 18.12
C LEU A 120 6.20 -1.25 19.26
N ALA A 121 5.14 -0.49 18.96
CA ALA A 121 4.30 0.11 20.01
C ALA A 121 3.58 -0.93 20.88
N THR A 122 3.21 -2.08 20.30
CA THR A 122 2.67 -3.20 21.10
C THR A 122 3.75 -3.83 21.98
N VAL A 123 4.95 -4.03 21.43
CA VAL A 123 6.09 -4.61 22.16
C VAL A 123 6.49 -3.69 23.32
N ASP A 124 6.61 -2.39 23.07
CA ASP A 124 6.91 -1.38 24.08
C ASP A 124 5.88 -1.38 25.22
N ARG A 125 4.59 -1.53 24.91
CA ARG A 125 3.54 -1.62 25.94
C ARG A 125 3.65 -2.90 26.77
N VAL A 126 4.00 -4.04 26.15
CA VAL A 126 4.08 -5.34 26.84
C VAL A 126 5.36 -5.46 27.67
N LEU A 127 6.50 -4.98 27.15
CA LEU A 127 7.80 -5.06 27.81
C LEU A 127 8.10 -3.86 28.72
N GLY A 128 7.29 -2.81 28.66
CA GLY A 128 7.55 -1.56 29.39
C GLY A 128 8.75 -0.78 28.85
N THR A 129 9.21 -1.09 27.63
CA THR A 129 10.29 -0.37 26.98
C THR A 129 9.77 0.94 26.38
N SER A 130 10.50 2.04 26.55
CA SER A 130 10.15 3.36 26.02
C SER A 130 10.91 3.67 24.71
N LEU A 131 11.16 2.65 23.88
CA LEU A 131 11.95 2.79 22.64
C LEU A 131 11.32 3.81 21.68
N LEU A 132 10.00 3.78 21.51
CA LEU A 132 9.25 4.75 20.72
C LEU A 132 9.03 6.11 21.42
N GLY A 133 9.48 6.25 22.67
CA GLY A 133 9.54 7.54 23.36
C GLY A 133 10.62 8.47 22.80
N ASN A 134 11.63 7.92 22.12
CA ASN A 134 12.61 8.70 21.38
C ASN A 134 12.08 9.06 19.99
N VAL A 135 11.82 10.36 19.77
CA VAL A 135 11.30 10.91 18.51
C VAL A 135 12.17 10.51 17.32
N LEU A 136 13.50 10.52 17.46
CA LEU A 136 14.43 10.16 16.38
C LEU A 136 14.28 8.71 15.95
N VAL A 137 14.11 7.79 16.92
CA VAL A 137 13.96 6.36 16.63
C VAL A 137 12.63 6.10 15.96
N ARG A 138 11.55 6.70 16.47
CA ARG A 138 10.21 6.60 15.89
C ARG A 138 10.19 7.11 14.44
N ASP A 139 10.73 8.30 14.19
CA ASP A 139 10.72 8.91 12.86
C ASP A 139 11.61 8.13 11.88
N ALA A 140 12.77 7.66 12.33
CA ALA A 140 13.63 6.78 11.53
C ALA A 140 12.90 5.49 11.11
N LEU A 141 12.14 4.87 12.03
CA LEU A 141 11.35 3.68 11.73
C LEU A 141 10.19 3.96 10.76
N ILE A 142 9.53 5.12 10.88
CA ILE A 142 8.49 5.54 9.92
C ILE A 142 9.11 5.71 8.53
N VAL A 143 10.22 6.45 8.41
CA VAL A 143 10.88 6.66 7.12
C VAL A 143 11.38 5.34 6.52
N LEU A 144 11.95 4.47 7.35
CA LEU A 144 12.45 3.16 6.92
C LEU A 144 11.31 2.26 6.43
N SER A 145 10.20 2.18 7.20
CA SER A 145 9.03 1.40 6.80
C SER A 145 8.41 1.91 5.49
N GLN A 146 8.26 3.23 5.34
CA GLN A 146 7.79 3.84 4.09
C GLN A 146 8.72 3.54 2.93
N THR A 147 10.04 3.65 3.13
CA THR A 147 11.04 3.37 2.09
C THR A 147 10.94 1.93 1.59
N ILE A 148 10.85 0.95 2.50
CA ILE A 148 10.67 -0.45 2.15
C ILE A 148 9.34 -0.64 1.40
N SER A 149 8.25 -0.03 1.88
CA SER A 149 6.95 -0.07 1.19
C SER A 149 7.02 0.49 -0.24
N ILE A 150 7.75 1.57 -0.48
CA ILE A 150 7.91 2.14 -1.84
C ILE A 150 8.61 1.14 -2.76
N PHE A 151 9.70 0.51 -2.30
CA PHE A 151 10.38 -0.53 -3.08
C PHE A 151 9.46 -1.71 -3.39
N LEU A 152 8.66 -2.16 -2.41
CA LEU A 152 7.69 -3.23 -2.61
C LEU A 152 6.56 -2.81 -3.56
N ILE A 153 6.08 -1.56 -3.50
CA ILE A 153 5.04 -1.04 -4.42
C ILE A 153 5.57 -1.00 -5.84
N SER A 154 6.80 -0.53 -6.04
CA SER A 154 7.46 -0.56 -7.35
C SER A 154 7.53 -2.00 -7.89
N ALA A 155 7.85 -2.97 -7.03
CA ALA A 155 7.82 -4.39 -7.38
C ALA A 155 6.44 -4.85 -7.83
N ALA A 156 5.44 -4.61 -6.99
CA ALA A 156 4.08 -5.03 -7.22
C ALA A 156 3.56 -4.48 -8.55
N VAL A 157 3.83 -3.20 -8.84
CA VAL A 157 3.44 -2.55 -10.10
C VAL A 157 4.22 -3.11 -11.30
N ALA A 158 5.54 -3.28 -11.19
CA ALA A 158 6.37 -3.83 -12.27
C ALA A 158 5.85 -5.21 -12.72
N TYR A 159 5.55 -6.09 -11.77
CA TYR A 159 5.06 -7.43 -12.05
C TYR A 159 3.60 -7.46 -12.48
N ALA A 160 2.70 -6.71 -11.83
CA ALA A 160 1.28 -6.66 -12.20
C ALA A 160 1.08 -6.15 -13.63
N LYS A 161 1.70 -5.01 -13.94
CA LYS A 161 1.46 -4.27 -15.18
C LYS A 161 2.48 -4.60 -16.27
N LYS A 162 3.41 -5.53 -16.01
CA LYS A 162 4.52 -5.93 -16.89
C LYS A 162 5.31 -4.71 -17.38
N MET A 163 5.61 -3.79 -16.46
CA MET A 163 6.30 -2.54 -16.74
C MET A 163 7.80 -2.67 -16.42
N ARG A 164 8.63 -1.86 -17.07
CA ARG A 164 10.06 -1.76 -16.72
C ARG A 164 10.18 -1.22 -15.29
N TRP A 165 11.17 -1.70 -14.54
CA TRP A 165 11.42 -1.28 -13.15
C TRP A 165 11.53 0.25 -12.98
N GLN A 166 12.10 0.95 -13.96
CA GLN A 166 12.24 2.41 -13.93
C GLN A 166 10.88 3.12 -13.96
N THR A 167 9.92 2.63 -14.76
CA THR A 167 8.59 3.24 -14.86
C THR A 167 7.70 2.86 -13.68
N SER A 168 7.81 1.64 -13.15
CA SER A 168 7.11 1.24 -11.92
C SER A 168 7.59 2.03 -10.70
N MET A 169 8.88 2.36 -10.63
CA MET A 169 9.42 3.21 -9.57
C MET A 169 8.84 4.62 -9.64
N GLY A 170 8.66 5.17 -10.85
CA GLY A 170 7.96 6.44 -11.05
C GLY A 170 6.52 6.43 -10.51
N VAL A 171 5.79 5.33 -10.71
CA VAL A 171 4.44 5.14 -10.15
C VAL A 171 4.47 5.07 -8.63
N ALA A 172 5.41 4.32 -8.05
CA ALA A 172 5.54 4.21 -6.60
C ALA A 172 5.89 5.55 -5.94
N LEU A 173 6.79 6.32 -6.56
CA LEU A 173 7.14 7.67 -6.11
C LEU A 173 5.96 8.63 -6.25
N ALA A 174 5.21 8.58 -7.37
CA ALA A 174 4.02 9.39 -7.54
C ALA A 174 2.98 9.12 -6.44
N PHE A 175 2.75 7.85 -6.10
CA PHE A 175 1.89 7.47 -4.99
C PHE A 175 2.41 7.98 -3.64
N PHE A 176 3.73 7.89 -3.40
CA PHE A 176 4.36 8.42 -2.19
C PHE A 176 4.21 9.94 -2.05
N TYR A 177 4.50 10.69 -3.11
CA TYR A 177 4.35 12.15 -3.10
C TYR A 177 2.89 12.56 -2.93
N LEU A 178 1.95 11.87 -3.57
CA LEU A 178 0.53 12.15 -3.41
C LEU A 178 0.07 11.83 -1.97
N SER A 179 0.55 10.74 -1.39
CA SER A 179 0.32 10.39 0.02
C SER A 179 0.81 11.48 0.97
N HIS A 180 1.99 12.06 0.71
CA HIS A 180 2.52 13.16 1.52
C HIS A 180 1.75 14.46 1.30
N LEU A 181 1.39 14.78 0.06
CA LEU A 181 0.64 15.99 -0.27
C LEU A 181 -0.76 15.97 0.36
N VAL A 182 -1.49 14.87 0.22
CA VAL A 182 -2.83 14.74 0.83
C VAL A 182 -2.72 14.84 2.34
N ASN A 183 -1.74 14.16 2.95
CA ASN A 183 -1.51 14.25 4.39
C ASN A 183 -1.24 15.70 4.85
N TYR A 184 -0.34 16.40 4.16
CA TYR A 184 -0.01 17.80 4.43
C TYR A 184 -1.21 18.74 4.35
N VAL A 185 -2.14 18.49 3.43
CA VAL A 185 -3.37 19.29 3.26
C VAL A 185 -4.45 18.89 4.27
N SER A 186 -4.54 17.61 4.62
CA SER A 186 -5.61 17.08 5.48
C SER A 186 -5.39 17.29 6.98
N LEU A 187 -4.15 17.46 7.42
CA LEU A 187 -3.87 17.74 8.83
C LEU A 187 -4.03 19.24 9.10
N PRO A 188 -4.95 19.66 10.00
CA PRO A 188 -4.88 21.00 10.56
C PRO A 188 -3.53 21.13 11.29
N ARG A 189 -2.76 22.17 10.95
CA ARG A 189 -1.55 22.52 11.68
C ARG A 189 -1.95 22.80 13.14
N VAL A 190 -1.59 21.90 14.04
CA VAL A 190 -1.55 22.18 15.48
C VAL A 190 -0.10 22.45 15.83
#